data_AF-A0AA38W797-F1
#
_entry.id   AF-A0AA38W797-F1
#
_cell.length_a   1.000
_cell.length_b   1.000
_cell.length_c   1.000
_cell.angle_alpha   90.00
_cell.angle_beta   90.00
_cell.angle_gamma   90.00
#
_symmetry.space_group_name_H-M   'P 1'
#
loop_
_entity.id
_entity.type
_entity.pdbx_description
1 polymer ?
#
loop_
_entity_poly.entity_id
_entity_poly.type
_entity_poly.pdbx_seq_one_letter_code
_entity_poly.pdbx_strand_id
1 'polypeptide(L)'
;MLRLTRCLALPTSTTTTLQDIASNQPNGVAKVILKKGKTQLFRDGSPMVYSGAVDRIIGRPPPKTGDVVLVADGTQTPIGWGLYNSFSMFCVRLMQLEEEVSGDPSCALNVEKLLETRIDAAIKLRKNLGIPSANTNAYRLVNSEGDRLSGLIIDVFGDLAVIASSAAWVEKYKQHIKNCISGFNVVKSIVWRSSTEILKEEGLDLADLEQEELSESPERVKVVENGISYMISLDGQKTGFYADQRENRQFISTISDGQKVLDMCCYTGGFALNAARGHALNVTGVDTSSPALELANHNIVLNNLDPGRISFLKQDATAFMKNAASRNEEWDIVIMDPPKLAPRRKGAASMAGRKITVIRQAGAACDHPIDPSYPEGAYLSNILLRVA
;
A
#
# COMPACT_ATOMS: atom_id res chain seq x y z
N MET A 1 15.20 -21.02 3.34
CA MET A 1 14.82 -22.13 4.23
C MET A 1 13.63 -21.64 5.05
N LEU A 2 12.40 -21.88 4.58
CA LEU A 2 11.19 -21.46 5.29
C LEU A 2 11.06 -22.30 6.58
N ARG A 3 11.09 -21.65 7.74
CA ARG A 3 10.63 -22.26 8.99
C ARG A 3 9.10 -22.31 8.93
N LEU A 4 8.56 -23.44 8.46
CA LEU A 4 7.17 -23.81 8.70
C LEU A 4 7.02 -24.16 10.17
N THR A 5 6.48 -23.22 10.95
CA THR A 5 6.08 -23.48 12.34
C THR A 5 4.85 -24.38 12.27
N ARG A 6 4.99 -25.65 12.67
CA ARG A 6 3.88 -26.60 12.84
C ARG A 6 2.88 -26.02 13.84
N CYS A 7 1.65 -25.76 13.41
CA CYS A 7 0.52 -25.64 14.34
C CYS A 7 0.29 -27.01 14.98
N LEU A 8 0.42 -27.08 16.31
CA LEU A 8 -0.02 -28.20 17.11
C LEU A 8 -1.55 -28.19 17.13
N ALA A 9 -2.16 -29.31 16.76
CA ALA A 9 -3.59 -29.52 16.90
C ALA A 9 -3.96 -29.56 18.40
N LEU A 10 -4.85 -28.66 18.81
CA LEU A 10 -5.49 -28.66 20.13
C LEU A 10 -6.87 -29.34 20.04
N PRO A 11 -7.38 -29.89 21.16
CA PRO A 11 -8.45 -30.89 21.14
C PRO A 11 -9.81 -30.31 20.76
N THR A 12 -10.68 -31.20 20.30
CA THR A 12 -12.08 -31.00 19.91
C THR A 12 -12.91 -30.37 21.03
N SER A 13 -12.87 -29.04 21.13
CA SER A 13 -13.95 -28.23 21.68
C SER A 13 -15.05 -28.15 20.62
N THR A 14 -16.32 -28.20 21.01
CA THR A 14 -17.45 -27.88 20.12
C THR A 14 -17.15 -26.56 19.41
N THR A 15 -16.85 -26.63 18.11
CA THR A 15 -16.47 -25.46 17.32
C THR A 15 -17.70 -24.59 17.17
N THR A 16 -17.76 -23.49 17.92
CA THR A 16 -18.83 -22.50 17.77
C THR A 16 -18.78 -21.97 16.34
N THR A 17 -19.84 -22.20 15.57
CA THR A 17 -19.90 -21.74 14.18
C THR A 17 -20.24 -20.26 14.13
N LEU A 18 -19.89 -19.56 13.04
CA LEU A 18 -20.33 -18.17 12.85
C LEU A 18 -21.86 -18.06 12.84
N GLN A 19 -22.54 -19.10 12.38
CA GLN A 19 -23.99 -19.18 12.42
C GLN A 19 -24.51 -19.18 13.87
N ASP A 20 -23.86 -19.88 14.80
CA ASP A 20 -24.23 -19.87 16.22
C ASP A 20 -23.99 -18.50 16.86
N ILE A 21 -22.84 -17.89 16.56
CA ILE A 21 -22.48 -16.55 17.06
C ILE A 21 -23.48 -15.51 16.55
N ALA A 22 -23.83 -15.56 15.26
CA ALA A 22 -24.78 -14.63 14.67
C ALA A 22 -26.20 -14.81 15.23
N SER A 23 -26.63 -16.04 15.51
CA SER A 23 -27.94 -16.32 16.12
C SER A 23 -28.06 -15.75 17.54
N ASN A 24 -26.94 -15.57 18.25
CA ASN A 24 -26.88 -15.00 19.60
C ASN A 24 -26.81 -13.46 19.60
N GLN A 25 -26.72 -12.81 18.44
CA GLN A 25 -26.72 -11.34 18.36
C GLN A 25 -28.13 -10.80 18.61
N PRO A 26 -28.31 -9.84 19.55
CA PRO A 26 -29.63 -9.41 20.00
C PRO A 26 -30.51 -8.80 18.90
N ASN A 27 -29.90 -8.21 17.87
CA ASN A 27 -30.60 -7.59 16.73
C ASN A 27 -30.60 -8.47 15.47
N GLY A 28 -30.05 -9.69 15.54
CA GLY A 28 -29.73 -10.51 14.38
C GLY A 28 -28.64 -9.89 13.50
N VAL A 29 -28.22 -10.64 12.47
CA VAL A 29 -27.20 -10.19 11.50
C VAL A 29 -27.73 -10.44 10.09
N ALA A 30 -27.74 -9.40 9.25
CA ALA A 30 -28.17 -9.54 7.87
C ALA A 30 -27.21 -10.45 7.08
N LYS A 31 -27.72 -11.14 6.07
CA LYS A 31 -26.97 -12.05 5.21
C LYS A 31 -26.95 -11.55 3.77
N VAL A 32 -25.76 -11.50 3.18
CA VAL A 32 -25.55 -11.34 1.74
C VAL A 32 -25.39 -12.73 1.13
N ILE A 33 -26.37 -13.14 0.33
CA ILE A 33 -26.40 -14.45 -0.31
C ILE A 33 -25.72 -14.35 -1.67
N LEU A 34 -24.74 -15.21 -1.91
CA LEU A 34 -23.98 -15.26 -3.15
C LEU A 34 -24.72 -16.07 -4.23
N LYS A 35 -24.53 -15.66 -5.50
CA LYS A 35 -24.99 -16.42 -6.66
C LYS A 35 -24.33 -17.79 -6.72
N LYS A 36 -25.07 -18.78 -7.23
CA LYS A 36 -24.56 -20.13 -7.48
C LYS A 36 -23.27 -20.06 -8.32
N GLY A 37 -22.24 -20.78 -7.88
CA GLY A 37 -20.93 -20.83 -8.56
C GLY A 37 -19.99 -19.65 -8.26
N LYS A 38 -20.41 -18.64 -7.48
CA LYS A 38 -19.54 -17.52 -7.07
C LYS A 38 -18.92 -17.68 -5.68
N THR A 39 -19.42 -18.63 -4.89
CA THR A 39 -18.99 -18.86 -3.49
C THR A 39 -17.51 -19.23 -3.36
N GLN A 40 -16.99 -20.10 -4.24
CA GLN A 40 -15.65 -20.65 -4.07
C GLN A 40 -14.57 -19.57 -4.07
N LEU A 41 -14.69 -18.57 -4.95
CA LEU A 41 -13.76 -17.42 -5.02
C LEU A 41 -13.55 -16.73 -3.66
N PHE A 42 -14.62 -16.60 -2.87
CA PHE A 42 -14.57 -15.93 -1.58
C PHE A 42 -14.18 -16.86 -0.43
N ARG A 43 -14.50 -18.16 -0.55
CA ARG A 43 -13.94 -19.18 0.36
C ARG A 43 -12.43 -19.29 0.21
N ASP A 44 -11.93 -19.14 -1.00
CA ASP A 44 -10.50 -19.12 -1.30
C ASP A 44 -9.82 -17.82 -0.86
N GLY A 45 -10.55 -16.87 -0.26
CA GLY A 45 -9.99 -15.70 0.41
C GLY A 45 -10.07 -14.38 -0.34
N SER A 46 -10.69 -14.31 -1.52
CA SER A 46 -10.89 -13.02 -2.20
C SER A 46 -11.58 -12.02 -1.26
N PRO A 47 -10.97 -10.87 -0.93
CA PRO A 47 -11.42 -10.02 0.17
C PRO A 47 -12.63 -9.15 -0.18
N MET A 48 -13.03 -9.07 -1.44
CA MET A 48 -13.99 -8.08 -1.93
C MET A 48 -15.14 -8.75 -2.71
N VAL A 49 -16.30 -8.88 -2.08
CA VAL A 49 -17.52 -9.35 -2.72
C VAL A 49 -18.08 -8.24 -3.61
N TYR A 50 -17.92 -8.40 -4.92
CA TYR A 50 -18.47 -7.46 -5.89
C TYR A 50 -19.99 -7.62 -6.04
N SER A 51 -20.71 -6.53 -6.32
CA SER A 51 -22.17 -6.49 -6.43
C SER A 51 -22.73 -7.54 -7.41
N GLY A 52 -22.03 -7.77 -8.52
CA GLY A 52 -22.38 -8.80 -9.50
C GLY A 52 -22.39 -10.24 -8.98
N ALA A 53 -21.74 -10.53 -7.84
CA ALA A 53 -21.73 -11.84 -7.18
C ALA A 53 -22.90 -12.05 -6.22
N VAL A 54 -23.65 -11.00 -5.87
CA VAL A 54 -24.76 -11.06 -4.91
C VAL A 54 -26.06 -11.51 -5.60
N ASP A 55 -26.73 -12.51 -5.04
CA ASP A 55 -28.05 -12.98 -5.47
C ASP A 55 -29.16 -12.19 -4.77
N ARG A 56 -29.12 -12.15 -3.43
CA ARG A 56 -30.11 -11.45 -2.60
C ARG A 56 -29.53 -11.09 -1.24
N ILE A 57 -30.19 -10.18 -0.56
CA ILE A 57 -29.87 -9.77 0.82
C ILE A 57 -31.03 -10.16 1.73
N ILE A 58 -30.74 -10.80 2.86
CA ILE A 58 -31.70 -11.21 3.88
C ILE A 58 -31.46 -10.38 5.13
N GLY A 59 -32.44 -9.57 5.52
CA GLY A 59 -32.41 -8.73 6.71
C GLY A 59 -33.56 -7.73 6.67
N ARG A 60 -34.24 -7.51 7.80
CA ARG A 60 -35.32 -6.52 7.91
C ARG A 60 -35.11 -5.70 9.19
N PRO A 61 -34.77 -4.40 9.10
CA PRO A 61 -34.54 -3.64 7.86
C PRO A 61 -33.31 -4.14 7.06
N PRO A 62 -33.19 -3.81 5.76
CA PRO A 62 -31.98 -4.09 4.99
C PRO A 62 -30.74 -3.44 5.64
N PRO A 63 -29.54 -4.04 5.51
CA PRO A 63 -28.31 -3.47 6.04
C PRO A 63 -27.97 -2.15 5.33
N LYS A 64 -27.35 -1.24 6.08
CA LYS A 64 -26.85 0.05 5.62
C LYS A 64 -25.34 0.00 5.41
N THR A 65 -24.79 0.96 4.68
CA THR A 65 -23.33 1.08 4.51
C THR A 65 -22.62 1.14 5.87
N GLY A 66 -21.62 0.28 6.02
CA GLY A 66 -20.84 0.10 7.24
C GLY A 66 -21.43 -0.93 8.21
N ASP A 67 -22.59 -1.54 7.94
CA ASP A 67 -23.14 -2.59 8.80
C ASP A 67 -22.37 -3.91 8.64
N VAL A 68 -22.27 -4.64 9.74
CA VAL A 68 -21.74 -6.01 9.76
C VAL A 68 -22.78 -6.95 9.13
N VAL A 69 -22.33 -7.74 8.16
CA VAL A 69 -23.16 -8.74 7.48
C VAL A 69 -22.44 -10.07 7.41
N LEU A 70 -23.21 -11.15 7.40
CA LEU A 70 -22.71 -12.45 7.00
C LEU A 70 -22.67 -12.53 5.47
N VAL A 71 -21.64 -13.19 4.94
CA VAL A 71 -21.62 -13.63 3.54
C VAL A 71 -21.91 -15.12 3.54
N ALA A 72 -22.89 -15.55 2.76
CA ALA A 72 -23.35 -16.93 2.75
C ALA A 72 -23.55 -17.45 1.33
N ASP A 73 -23.46 -18.77 1.17
CA ASP A 73 -23.74 -19.42 -0.10
C ASP A 73 -25.25 -19.51 -0.39
N GLY A 74 -25.61 -20.09 -1.55
CA GLY A 74 -27.02 -20.21 -1.96
C GLY A 74 -27.91 -21.01 -1.01
N THR A 75 -27.33 -21.85 -0.14
CA THR A 75 -28.02 -22.62 0.91
C THR A 75 -28.15 -21.84 2.23
N GLN A 76 -27.69 -20.58 2.25
CA GLN A 76 -27.62 -19.70 3.42
C GLN A 76 -26.61 -20.11 4.50
N THR A 77 -25.69 -21.00 4.15
CA THR A 77 -24.56 -21.39 5.00
C THR A 77 -23.51 -20.28 4.97
N PRO A 78 -23.13 -19.69 6.11
CA PRO A 78 -22.09 -18.67 6.17
C PRO A 78 -20.74 -19.20 5.64
N ILE A 79 -20.01 -18.31 4.96
CA ILE A 79 -18.62 -18.53 4.56
C ILE A 79 -17.67 -17.52 5.21
N GLY A 80 -18.22 -16.52 5.88
CA GLY A 80 -17.50 -15.44 6.54
C GLY A 80 -18.42 -14.27 6.85
N TRP A 81 -17.84 -13.21 7.38
CA TRP A 81 -18.53 -11.95 7.64
C TRP A 81 -17.70 -10.76 7.16
N GLY A 82 -18.36 -9.64 6.93
CA GLY A 82 -17.72 -8.44 6.42
C GLY A 82 -18.55 -7.18 6.64
N LEU A 83 -18.09 -6.08 6.05
CA LEU A 83 -18.76 -4.79 6.11
C LEU A 83 -19.45 -4.50 4.79
N TYR A 84 -20.74 -4.26 4.87
CA TYR A 84 -21.61 -4.00 3.73
C TYR A 84 -21.48 -2.55 3.24
N ASN A 85 -21.56 -2.35 1.92
CA ASN A 85 -21.70 -1.04 1.30
C ASN A 85 -22.67 -1.15 0.11
N SER A 86 -23.77 -0.39 0.13
CA SER A 86 -24.76 -0.41 -0.95
C SER A 86 -24.37 0.39 -2.19
N PHE A 87 -23.42 1.32 -2.07
CA PHE A 87 -22.98 2.22 -3.14
C PHE A 87 -21.77 1.67 -3.90
N SER A 88 -20.88 1.00 -3.19
CA SER A 88 -19.64 0.47 -3.75
C SER A 88 -19.89 -0.70 -4.70
N MET A 89 -19.06 -0.79 -5.76
CA MET A 89 -18.96 -2.03 -6.55
C MET A 89 -18.54 -3.22 -5.68
N PHE A 90 -17.79 -2.98 -4.60
CA PHE A 90 -17.40 -3.97 -3.60
C PHE A 90 -18.40 -3.98 -2.44
N CYS A 91 -19.55 -4.59 -2.73
CA CYS A 91 -20.74 -4.62 -1.88
C CYS A 91 -20.49 -5.18 -0.47
N VAL A 92 -19.54 -6.12 -0.31
CA VAL A 92 -19.04 -6.52 1.01
C VAL A 92 -17.52 -6.59 0.97
N ARG A 93 -16.86 -5.90 1.89
CA ARG A 93 -15.43 -6.13 2.19
C ARG A 93 -15.36 -7.19 3.28
N LEU A 94 -14.90 -8.39 2.92
CA LEU A 94 -14.79 -9.53 3.82
C LEU A 94 -13.77 -9.22 4.91
N MET A 95 -14.22 -9.39 6.14
CA MET A 95 -13.41 -9.20 7.32
C MET A 95 -12.85 -10.54 7.77
N GLN A 96 -13.65 -11.57 8.00
CA GLN A 96 -13.13 -12.86 8.48
C GLN A 96 -13.89 -14.01 7.83
N LEU A 97 -13.19 -15.07 7.44
CA LEU A 97 -13.79 -16.30 6.92
C LEU A 97 -14.27 -17.22 8.05
N GLU A 98 -15.21 -18.11 7.75
CA GLU A 98 -15.72 -19.12 8.68
C GLU A 98 -14.60 -19.95 9.34
N GLU A 99 -13.60 -20.33 8.53
CA GLU A 99 -12.48 -21.17 8.97
C GLU A 99 -11.60 -20.45 10.00
N GLU A 100 -11.47 -19.12 9.88
CA GLU A 100 -10.73 -18.33 10.85
C GLU A 100 -11.52 -18.13 12.15
N VAL A 101 -12.84 -17.92 12.03
CA VAL A 101 -13.75 -17.85 13.19
C VAL A 101 -13.69 -19.16 13.98
N SER A 102 -13.66 -20.29 13.28
CA SER A 102 -13.55 -21.61 13.88
C SER A 102 -12.25 -21.81 14.67
N GLY A 103 -11.15 -21.17 14.22
CA GLY A 103 -9.86 -21.19 14.91
C GLY A 103 -9.75 -20.21 16.07
N ASP A 104 -10.32 -19.00 15.91
CA ASP A 104 -10.39 -17.97 16.95
C ASP A 104 -11.69 -17.16 16.82
N PRO A 105 -12.72 -17.49 17.63
CA PRO A 105 -14.02 -16.81 17.58
C PRO A 105 -14.02 -15.45 18.28
N SER A 106 -12.93 -15.04 18.94
CA SER A 106 -12.89 -13.82 19.76
C SER A 106 -13.16 -12.53 18.95
N CYS A 107 -12.84 -12.56 17.66
CA CYS A 107 -13.05 -11.44 16.74
C CYS A 107 -14.34 -11.55 15.92
N ALA A 108 -15.10 -12.65 16.04
CA ALA A 108 -16.25 -12.90 15.19
C ALA A 108 -17.31 -11.80 15.35
N LEU A 109 -17.66 -11.16 14.22
CA LEU A 109 -18.61 -10.03 14.17
C LEU A 109 -18.21 -8.81 15.02
N ASN A 110 -16.97 -8.75 15.50
CA ASN A 110 -16.44 -7.66 16.31
C ASN A 110 -15.31 -6.95 15.54
N VAL A 111 -15.67 -5.87 14.84
CA VAL A 111 -14.75 -5.09 14.00
C VAL A 111 -13.63 -4.46 14.83
N GLU A 112 -13.95 -3.91 16.01
CA GLU A 112 -12.98 -3.23 16.87
C GLU A 112 -11.89 -4.19 17.35
N LYS A 113 -12.29 -5.38 17.83
CA LYS A 113 -11.35 -6.44 18.25
C LYS A 113 -10.53 -6.97 17.09
N LEU A 114 -11.14 -7.14 15.92
CA LEU A 114 -10.45 -7.58 14.72
C LEU A 114 -9.42 -6.54 14.25
N LEU A 115 -9.75 -5.24 14.33
CA LEU A 115 -8.84 -4.14 14.01
C LEU A 115 -7.60 -4.15 14.91
N GLU A 116 -7.80 -4.23 16.23
CA GLU A 116 -6.69 -4.38 17.18
C GLU A 116 -5.79 -5.56 16.80
N THR A 117 -6.41 -6.72 16.58
CA THR A 117 -5.69 -7.98 16.29
C THR A 117 -4.88 -7.90 14.99
N ARG A 118 -5.45 -7.31 13.93
CA ARG A 118 -4.79 -7.20 12.62
C ARG A 118 -3.75 -6.10 12.57
N ILE A 119 -3.98 -4.97 13.23
CA ILE A 119 -2.96 -3.91 13.36
C ILE A 119 -1.77 -4.45 14.16
N ASP A 120 -2.01 -5.20 15.24
CA ASP A 120 -0.94 -5.87 16.00
C ASP A 120 -0.18 -6.90 15.16
N ALA A 121 -0.88 -7.68 14.33
CA ALA A 121 -0.26 -8.62 13.41
C ALA A 121 0.61 -7.89 12.37
N ALA A 122 0.13 -6.77 11.83
CA ALA A 122 0.87 -5.94 10.88
C ALA A 122 2.13 -5.32 11.53
N ILE A 123 2.03 -4.81 12.76
CA ILE A 123 3.19 -4.33 13.56
C ILE A 123 4.21 -5.45 13.75
N LYS A 124 3.76 -6.65 14.16
CA LYS A 124 4.63 -7.82 14.37
C LYS A 124 5.31 -8.23 13.06
N LEU A 125 4.59 -8.23 11.94
CA LEU A 125 5.14 -8.53 10.62
C LEU A 125 6.29 -7.57 10.28
N ARG A 126 6.08 -6.25 10.40
CA ARG A 126 7.12 -5.26 10.07
C ARG A 126 8.35 -5.40 10.98
N LYS A 127 8.13 -5.61 12.28
CA LYS A 127 9.22 -5.90 13.23
C LYS A 127 10.03 -7.14 12.82
N ASN A 128 9.37 -8.21 12.39
CA ASN A 128 10.03 -9.44 11.92
C ASN A 128 10.77 -9.25 10.58
N LEU A 129 10.34 -8.29 9.76
CA LEU A 129 11.06 -7.85 8.56
C LEU A 129 12.26 -6.94 8.90
N GLY A 130 12.47 -6.60 10.17
CA GLY A 130 13.56 -5.74 10.62
C GLY A 130 13.27 -4.24 10.46
N ILE A 131 12.00 -3.84 10.42
CA ILE A 131 11.57 -2.46 10.23
C ILE A 131 10.60 -2.06 11.36
N PRO A 132 10.79 -0.91 12.04
CA PRO A 132 11.87 0.06 11.83
C PRO A 132 13.23 -0.45 12.33
N SER A 133 14.30 0.17 11.83
CA SER A 133 15.68 -0.02 12.28
C SER A 133 16.41 1.32 12.35
N ALA A 134 17.67 1.32 12.82
CA ALA A 134 18.51 2.51 12.79
C ALA A 134 18.70 3.09 11.36
N ASN A 135 18.56 2.26 10.34
CA ASN A 135 18.76 2.64 8.95
C ASN A 135 17.45 2.86 8.18
N THR A 136 16.29 2.48 8.73
CA THR A 136 15.00 2.63 8.05
C THR A 136 13.88 2.91 9.06
N ASN A 137 13.29 4.10 8.98
CA ASN A 137 12.11 4.50 9.76
C ASN A 137 10.98 5.10 8.89
N ALA A 138 11.09 5.02 7.56
CA ALA A 138 10.02 5.25 6.60
C ALA A 138 9.54 3.91 6.03
N TYR A 139 8.29 3.53 6.30
CA TYR A 139 7.75 2.23 5.89
C TYR A 139 6.23 2.18 5.92
N ARG A 140 5.66 1.19 5.24
CA ARG A 140 4.23 0.88 5.32
C ARG A 140 3.95 -0.03 6.51
N LEU A 141 3.13 0.44 7.44
CA LEU A 141 2.66 -0.35 8.58
C LEU A 141 1.47 -1.24 8.22
N VAL A 142 0.49 -0.72 7.46
CA VAL A 142 -0.70 -1.47 7.01
C VAL A 142 -0.89 -1.24 5.51
N ASN A 143 -1.04 -2.32 4.74
CA ASN A 143 -1.18 -2.33 3.29
C ASN A 143 -2.50 -2.95 2.83
N SER A 144 -3.63 -2.37 3.25
CA SER A 144 -4.96 -2.69 2.75
C SER A 144 -5.27 -4.19 2.77
N GLU A 145 -5.63 -4.79 1.63
CA GLU A 145 -5.93 -6.23 1.47
C GLU A 145 -4.75 -7.11 1.88
N GLY A 146 -3.50 -6.66 1.65
CA GLY A 146 -2.29 -7.39 2.04
C GLY A 146 -2.15 -7.62 3.55
N ASP A 147 -2.74 -6.74 4.35
CA ASP A 147 -2.89 -6.89 5.81
C ASP A 147 -4.34 -7.16 6.22
N ARG A 148 -5.18 -7.51 5.24
CA ARG A 148 -6.56 -7.95 5.43
C ARG A 148 -7.44 -6.86 6.04
N LEU A 149 -7.14 -5.60 5.75
CA LEU A 149 -7.89 -4.42 6.17
C LEU A 149 -8.21 -3.57 4.92
N SER A 150 -8.97 -4.17 4.00
CA SER A 150 -9.29 -3.61 2.68
C SER A 150 -9.76 -2.16 2.75
N GLY A 151 -9.01 -1.25 2.12
CA GLY A 151 -9.25 0.19 2.09
C GLY A 151 -8.49 1.02 3.13
N LEU A 152 -7.77 0.39 4.06
CA LEU A 152 -6.95 1.05 5.08
C LEU A 152 -5.46 0.94 4.73
N ILE A 153 -4.79 2.08 4.61
CA ILE A 153 -3.34 2.18 4.46
C ILE A 153 -2.78 2.99 5.63
N ILE A 154 -1.65 2.57 6.19
CA ILE A 154 -0.94 3.32 7.22
C ILE A 154 0.54 3.33 6.89
N ASP A 155 1.09 4.51 6.63
CA ASP A 155 2.53 4.72 6.49
C ASP A 155 3.09 5.36 7.76
N VAL A 156 4.30 4.96 8.14
CA VAL A 156 5.03 5.51 9.29
C VAL A 156 6.29 6.20 8.79
N PHE A 157 6.47 7.46 9.19
CA PHE A 157 7.56 8.33 8.81
C PHE A 157 8.20 8.91 10.07
N GLY A 158 9.22 8.22 10.60
CA GLY A 158 9.79 8.58 11.90
C GLY A 158 8.77 8.34 13.01
N ASP A 159 8.32 9.41 13.67
CA ASP A 159 7.28 9.39 14.69
C ASP A 159 5.91 9.90 14.21
N LEU A 160 5.75 10.12 12.91
CA LEU A 160 4.46 10.46 12.28
C LEU A 160 3.83 9.21 11.65
N ALA A 161 2.54 8.96 11.89
CA ALA A 161 1.73 8.04 11.11
C ALA A 161 0.82 8.80 10.15
N VAL A 162 0.84 8.43 8.87
CA VAL A 162 -0.10 8.93 7.84
C VAL A 162 -1.08 7.80 7.53
N ILE A 163 -2.32 7.97 7.96
CA ILE A 163 -3.40 7.00 7.73
C ILE A 163 -4.19 7.45 6.50
N ALA A 164 -4.25 6.60 5.49
CA ALA A 164 -5.03 6.82 4.29
C ALA A 164 -6.27 5.91 4.25
N SER A 165 -7.42 6.51 3.99
CA SER A 165 -8.72 5.85 3.94
C SER A 165 -9.27 5.89 2.52
N SER A 166 -9.75 4.72 2.05
CA SER A 166 -10.34 4.55 0.72
C SER A 166 -11.59 3.66 0.73
N ALA A 167 -12.16 3.41 1.91
CA ALA A 167 -13.40 2.65 2.07
C ALA A 167 -14.28 3.27 3.16
N ALA A 168 -15.60 3.22 2.99
CA ALA A 168 -16.53 3.90 3.90
C ALA A 168 -16.44 3.38 5.35
N TRP A 169 -16.15 2.09 5.52
CA TRP A 169 -15.99 1.53 6.85
C TRP A 169 -14.76 2.07 7.58
N VAL A 170 -13.69 2.42 6.86
CA VAL A 170 -12.47 2.97 7.47
C VAL A 170 -12.77 4.33 8.09
N GLU A 171 -13.59 5.15 7.41
CA GLU A 171 -14.11 6.41 7.97
C GLU A 171 -15.01 6.17 9.19
N LYS A 172 -15.92 5.17 9.13
CA LYS A 172 -16.79 4.81 10.26
C LYS A 172 -16.01 4.42 11.52
N TYR A 173 -14.87 3.73 11.37
CA TYR A 173 -14.03 3.27 12.47
C TYR A 173 -12.80 4.17 12.71
N LYS A 174 -12.78 5.39 12.16
CA LYS A 174 -11.66 6.34 12.23
C LYS A 174 -11.08 6.48 13.63
N GLN A 175 -11.93 6.77 14.63
CA GLN A 175 -11.46 7.01 15.99
C GLN A 175 -10.83 5.76 16.62
N HIS A 176 -11.40 4.58 16.38
CA HIS A 176 -10.85 3.32 16.88
C HIS A 176 -9.49 3.00 16.25
N ILE A 177 -9.37 3.24 14.93
CA ILE A 177 -8.11 3.07 14.21
C ILE A 177 -7.05 4.03 14.75
N LYS A 178 -7.39 5.32 14.95
CA LYS A 178 -6.48 6.30 15.58
C LYS A 178 -6.04 5.82 16.96
N ASN A 179 -6.94 5.33 17.80
CA ASN A 179 -6.61 4.83 19.13
C ASN A 179 -5.64 3.64 19.08
N CYS A 180 -5.84 2.69 18.16
CA CYS A 180 -4.92 1.56 17.95
C CYS A 180 -3.51 2.05 17.59
N ILE A 181 -3.40 3.06 16.73
CA ILE A 181 -2.12 3.61 16.29
C ILE A 181 -1.46 4.49 17.35
N SER A 182 -2.22 5.26 18.13
CA SER A 182 -1.69 6.02 19.26
C SER A 182 -1.07 5.13 20.33
N GLY A 183 -1.52 3.87 20.46
CA GLY A 183 -0.91 2.86 21.34
C GLY A 183 0.43 2.31 20.84
N PHE A 184 0.83 2.62 19.60
CA PHE A 184 2.11 2.18 19.05
C PHE A 184 3.22 3.17 19.43
N ASN A 185 4.03 2.81 20.42
CA ASN A 185 5.06 3.66 21.09
C ASN A 185 5.99 4.50 20.19
N VAL A 186 6.11 4.20 18.90
CA VAL A 186 6.94 4.97 17.95
C VAL A 186 6.21 6.22 17.45
N VAL A 187 4.89 6.20 17.40
CA VAL A 187 4.06 7.26 16.81
C VAL A 187 3.69 8.31 17.86
N LYS A 188 3.96 9.58 17.55
CA LYS A 188 3.57 10.74 18.37
C LYS A 188 2.51 11.62 17.69
N SER A 189 2.44 11.59 16.37
CA SER A 189 1.48 12.37 15.59
C SER A 189 0.80 11.49 14.55
N ILE A 190 -0.47 11.80 14.27
CA ILE A 190 -1.28 11.08 13.29
C ILE A 190 -1.88 12.09 12.33
N VAL A 191 -1.71 11.85 11.03
CA VAL A 191 -2.37 12.60 9.97
C VAL A 191 -3.33 11.67 9.24
N TRP A 192 -4.59 12.08 9.12
CA TRP A 192 -5.61 11.34 8.39
C TRP A 192 -5.79 11.90 6.98
N ARG A 193 -5.79 11.03 5.96
CA ARG A 193 -5.96 11.39 4.55
C ARG A 193 -7.05 10.55 3.92
N SER A 194 -8.18 11.18 3.67
CA SER A 194 -9.30 10.55 2.99
C SER A 194 -9.13 10.65 1.47
N SER A 195 -9.25 9.52 0.77
CA SER A 195 -9.19 9.45 -0.70
C SER A 195 -10.53 9.92 -1.27
N THR A 196 -10.70 11.25 -1.36
CA THR A 196 -11.97 11.92 -1.65
C THR A 196 -12.70 11.34 -2.86
N GLU A 197 -11.98 11.10 -3.95
CA GLU A 197 -12.52 10.58 -5.22
C GLU A 197 -13.03 9.14 -5.07
N ILE A 198 -12.27 8.27 -4.40
CA ILE A 198 -12.66 6.87 -4.16
C ILE A 198 -13.82 6.79 -3.17
N LEU A 199 -13.84 7.65 -2.14
CA LEU A 199 -14.89 7.65 -1.13
C LEU A 199 -16.25 8.11 -1.68
N LYS A 200 -16.26 8.95 -2.74
CA LYS A 200 -17.49 9.25 -3.49
C LYS A 200 -18.08 7.99 -4.13
N GLU A 201 -17.25 7.10 -4.67
CA GLU A 201 -17.70 5.79 -5.19
C GLU A 201 -18.18 4.84 -4.09
N GLU A 202 -17.75 5.07 -2.84
CA GLU A 202 -18.22 4.37 -1.64
C GLU A 202 -19.48 4.99 -1.03
N GLY A 203 -20.04 6.04 -1.64
CA GLY A 203 -21.24 6.73 -1.17
C GLY A 203 -21.02 7.72 -0.03
N LEU A 204 -19.77 8.17 0.18
CA LEU A 204 -19.43 9.20 1.15
C LEU A 204 -18.98 10.48 0.44
N ASP A 205 -19.72 11.58 0.65
CA ASP A 205 -19.20 12.91 0.36
C ASP A 205 -18.49 13.44 1.61
N LEU A 206 -17.20 13.78 1.48
CA LEU A 206 -16.42 14.32 2.60
C LEU A 206 -16.88 15.72 2.99
N ALA A 207 -17.60 16.43 2.11
CA ALA A 207 -18.23 17.69 2.47
C ALA A 207 -19.31 17.52 3.57
N ASP A 208 -19.87 16.32 3.68
CA ASP A 208 -20.88 15.97 4.70
C ASP A 208 -20.26 15.44 6.00
N LEU A 209 -18.93 15.20 6.02
CA LEU A 209 -18.22 14.79 7.22
C LEU A 209 -17.68 16.02 7.97
N GLU A 210 -17.79 16.03 9.30
CA GLU A 210 -17.18 17.04 10.13
C GLU A 210 -15.67 17.11 9.82
N GLN A 211 -15.23 18.26 9.32
CA GLN A 211 -13.80 18.52 9.18
C GLN A 211 -13.23 18.67 10.58
N GLU A 212 -12.49 17.66 11.04
CA GLU A 212 -11.65 17.82 12.22
C GLU A 212 -10.71 19.01 11.99
N GLU A 213 -10.53 19.85 13.00
CA GLU A 213 -9.45 20.83 13.00
C GLU A 213 -8.14 20.07 12.73
N LEU A 214 -7.49 20.42 11.61
CA LEU A 214 -6.19 19.87 11.28
C LEU A 214 -5.26 20.21 12.45
N SER A 215 -4.92 19.21 13.26
CA SER A 215 -3.79 19.33 14.20
C SER A 215 -2.61 19.83 13.38
N GLU A 216 -1.87 20.84 13.87
CA GLU A 216 -0.69 21.38 13.19
C GLU A 216 0.23 20.22 12.75
N SER A 217 0.11 19.84 11.48
CA SER A 217 0.90 18.77 10.92
C SER A 217 2.27 19.35 10.59
N PRO A 218 3.38 18.70 10.95
CA PRO A 218 4.68 19.19 10.54
C PRO A 218 4.71 19.27 9.00
N GLU A 219 4.99 20.46 8.48
CA GLU A 219 5.06 20.73 7.03
C GLU A 219 6.05 19.78 6.34
N ARG A 220 7.13 19.44 7.07
CA ARG A 220 8.17 18.52 6.63
C ARG A 220 8.62 17.59 7.75
N VAL A 221 8.90 16.34 7.40
CA VAL A 221 9.40 15.33 8.33
C VAL A 221 10.72 14.77 7.81
N LYS A 222 11.70 14.60 8.69
CA LYS A 222 12.95 13.91 8.36
C LYS A 222 12.80 12.43 8.65
N VAL A 223 13.07 11.61 7.65
CA VAL A 223 13.10 10.15 7.76
C VAL A 223 14.43 9.60 7.26
N VAL A 224 14.66 8.31 7.50
CA VAL A 224 15.80 7.55 7.00
C VAL A 224 15.26 6.30 6.31
N GLU A 225 15.80 5.98 5.13
CA GLU A 225 15.58 4.72 4.43
C GLU A 225 16.91 4.22 3.89
N ASN A 226 17.27 2.98 4.21
CA ASN A 226 18.54 2.35 3.84
C ASN A 226 19.78 3.20 4.19
N GLY A 227 19.73 3.93 5.31
CA GLY A 227 20.79 4.82 5.76
C GLY A 227 20.88 6.15 5.01
N ILE A 228 19.96 6.45 4.09
CA ILE A 228 19.83 7.74 3.41
C ILE A 228 18.73 8.53 4.11
N SER A 229 19.03 9.76 4.50
CA SER A 229 18.08 10.69 5.10
C SER A 229 17.26 11.39 4.02
N TYR A 230 15.95 11.53 4.24
CA TYR A 230 15.04 12.24 3.35
C TYR A 230 14.25 13.27 4.14
N MET A 231 14.13 14.46 3.60
CA MET A 231 13.09 15.40 3.96
C MET A 231 11.85 15.10 3.11
N ILE A 232 10.75 14.75 3.77
CA ILE A 232 9.47 14.50 3.12
C ILE A 232 8.53 15.67 3.38
N SER A 233 7.68 15.99 2.42
CA SER A 233 6.58 16.96 2.58
C SER A 233 5.27 16.21 2.48
N LEU A 234 4.37 16.49 3.40
CA LEU A 234 3.05 15.86 3.39
C LEU A 234 2.23 16.39 2.20
N ASP A 235 2.40 17.63 1.76
CA ASP A 235 1.68 18.17 0.59
C ASP A 235 2.08 17.52 -0.75
N GLY A 236 3.05 16.59 -0.73
CA GLY A 236 3.47 15.79 -1.86
C GLY A 236 2.46 14.73 -2.33
N GLN A 237 2.82 14.01 -3.40
CA GLN A 237 2.00 12.92 -3.94
C GLN A 237 1.86 11.75 -2.95
N LYS A 238 0.73 11.01 -3.06
CA LYS A 238 0.36 9.91 -2.15
C LYS A 238 0.34 10.35 -0.67
N THR A 239 1.00 9.62 0.21
CA THR A 239 1.15 9.90 1.64
C THR A 239 2.36 10.80 1.94
N GLY A 240 3.10 11.23 0.92
CA GLY A 240 4.28 12.10 1.02
C GLY A 240 5.62 11.41 0.68
N PHE A 241 5.67 10.08 0.65
CA PHE A 241 6.88 9.31 0.29
C PHE A 241 6.55 7.92 -0.27
N TYR A 242 7.35 7.46 -1.23
CA TYR A 242 7.15 6.17 -1.93
C TYR A 242 7.96 5.06 -1.26
N ALA A 243 7.48 4.55 -0.13
CA ALA A 243 8.12 3.44 0.59
C ALA A 243 8.14 2.12 -0.21
N ASP A 244 7.23 1.97 -1.18
CA ASP A 244 7.12 0.80 -2.06
C ASP A 244 8.35 0.56 -2.95
N GLN A 245 9.14 1.60 -3.23
CA GLN A 245 10.35 1.52 -4.05
C GLN A 245 11.64 1.26 -3.24
N ARG A 246 11.58 1.06 -1.92
CA ARG A 246 12.75 0.94 -1.02
C ARG A 246 13.83 -0.02 -1.52
N GLU A 247 13.47 -1.26 -1.83
CA GLU A 247 14.42 -2.31 -2.23
C GLU A 247 14.89 -2.09 -3.68
N ASN A 248 14.08 -1.45 -4.52
CA ASN A 248 14.48 -1.07 -5.88
C ASN A 248 15.52 0.05 -5.84
N ARG A 249 15.30 1.06 -4.98
CA ARG A 249 16.29 2.12 -4.70
C ARG A 249 17.58 1.55 -4.13
N GLN A 250 17.49 0.66 -3.14
CA GLN A 250 18.66 0.00 -2.57
C GLN A 250 19.44 -0.76 -3.65
N PHE A 251 18.75 -1.50 -4.52
CA PHE A 251 19.40 -2.24 -5.59
C PHE A 251 20.19 -1.32 -6.53
N ILE A 252 19.66 -0.14 -6.90
CA ILE A 252 20.39 0.82 -7.74
C ILE A 252 21.73 1.23 -7.13
N SER A 253 21.80 1.42 -5.80
CA SER A 253 23.06 1.73 -5.14
C SER A 253 24.13 0.65 -5.35
N THR A 254 23.73 -0.62 -5.49
CA THR A 254 24.67 -1.76 -5.63
C THR A 254 25.29 -1.88 -7.02
N ILE A 255 24.74 -1.20 -8.02
CA ILE A 255 25.20 -1.28 -9.41
C ILE A 255 25.70 0.07 -9.95
N SER A 256 25.74 1.11 -9.11
CA SER A 256 26.03 2.48 -9.55
C SER A 256 27.50 2.86 -9.49
N ASP A 257 28.39 2.04 -8.92
CA ASP A 257 29.81 2.38 -8.76
C ASP A 257 30.47 2.73 -10.10
N GLY A 258 30.99 3.96 -10.19
CA GLY A 258 31.62 4.51 -11.40
C GLY A 258 30.68 4.78 -12.58
N GLN A 259 29.37 4.58 -12.45
CA GLN A 259 28.40 4.73 -13.54
C GLN A 259 27.89 6.17 -13.68
N LYS A 260 27.53 6.57 -14.91
CA LYS A 260 26.70 7.75 -15.18
C LYS A 260 25.23 7.35 -15.12
N VAL A 261 24.47 8.00 -14.24
CA VAL A 261 23.08 7.63 -13.94
C VAL A 261 22.11 8.73 -14.33
N LEU A 262 21.04 8.37 -15.04
CA LEU A 262 19.89 9.23 -15.33
C LEU A 262 18.66 8.72 -14.55
N ASP A 263 18.08 9.58 -13.73
CA ASP A 263 16.86 9.33 -12.96
C ASP A 263 15.70 10.16 -13.53
N MET A 264 14.88 9.56 -14.39
CA MET A 264 13.74 10.25 -15.02
C MET A 264 12.49 10.14 -14.16
N CYS A 265 11.79 11.28 -14.01
CA CYS A 265 10.69 11.44 -13.05
C CYS A 265 11.18 11.22 -11.61
N CYS A 266 12.32 11.84 -11.28
CA CYS A 266 13.06 11.56 -10.06
C CYS A 266 12.35 11.99 -8.76
N TYR A 267 11.29 12.81 -8.85
CA TYR A 267 10.58 13.36 -7.72
C TYR A 267 11.54 14.03 -6.71
N THR A 268 11.61 13.53 -5.47
CA THR A 268 12.50 14.04 -4.40
C THR A 268 13.90 13.40 -4.41
N GLY A 269 14.28 12.78 -5.54
CA GLY A 269 15.63 12.25 -5.80
C GLY A 269 15.88 10.86 -5.22
N GLY A 270 14.83 10.06 -4.98
CA GLY A 270 14.94 8.78 -4.30
C GLY A 270 16.02 7.85 -4.90
N PHE A 271 15.93 7.59 -6.21
CA PHE A 271 16.91 6.77 -6.92
C PHE A 271 18.24 7.49 -7.11
N ALA A 272 18.22 8.77 -7.50
CA ALA A 272 19.41 9.59 -7.66
C ALA A 272 20.33 9.58 -6.42
N LEU A 273 19.75 9.74 -5.22
CA LEU A 273 20.49 9.72 -3.95
C LEU A 273 21.08 8.34 -3.64
N ASN A 274 20.36 7.26 -3.97
CA ASN A 274 20.88 5.89 -3.83
C ASN A 274 22.02 5.62 -4.81
N ALA A 275 21.91 6.06 -6.05
CA ALA A 275 22.98 5.95 -7.04
C ALA A 275 24.24 6.70 -6.59
N ALA A 276 24.09 7.94 -6.12
CA ALA A 276 25.21 8.72 -5.58
C ALA A 276 25.85 8.07 -4.34
N ARG A 277 25.02 7.54 -3.42
CA ARG A 277 25.49 6.79 -2.24
C ARG A 277 26.25 5.52 -2.62
N GLY A 278 25.90 4.94 -3.77
CA GLY A 278 26.56 3.82 -4.43
C GLY A 278 27.76 4.21 -5.31
N HIS A 279 28.29 5.43 -5.15
CA HIS A 279 29.49 5.92 -5.85
C HIS A 279 29.35 6.10 -7.36
N ALA A 280 28.15 6.45 -7.84
CA ALA A 280 27.97 6.96 -9.20
C ALA A 280 28.97 8.07 -9.55
N LEU A 281 29.50 8.03 -10.77
CA LEU A 281 30.40 9.05 -11.30
C LEU A 281 29.68 10.40 -11.42
N ASN A 282 28.47 10.37 -11.96
CA ASN A 282 27.54 11.49 -11.95
C ASN A 282 26.10 10.98 -11.99
N VAL A 283 25.19 11.82 -11.50
CA VAL A 283 23.76 11.55 -11.44
C VAL A 283 23.00 12.75 -11.96
N THR A 284 22.13 12.54 -12.94
CA THR A 284 21.18 13.55 -13.44
C THR A 284 19.78 13.11 -13.08
N GLY A 285 19.05 13.89 -12.29
CA GLY A 285 17.63 13.70 -12.05
C GLY A 285 16.79 14.70 -12.83
N VAL A 286 15.67 14.26 -13.40
CA VAL A 286 14.76 15.12 -14.18
C VAL A 286 13.34 14.98 -13.65
N ASP A 287 12.72 16.11 -13.31
CA ASP A 287 11.31 16.16 -12.90
C ASP A 287 10.65 17.48 -13.32
N THR A 288 9.32 17.54 -13.34
CA THR A 288 8.57 18.77 -13.66
C THR A 288 8.23 19.59 -12.42
N SER A 289 8.26 18.97 -11.23
CA SER A 289 7.84 19.57 -9.97
C SER A 289 8.99 20.34 -9.31
N SER A 290 8.92 21.69 -9.32
CA SER A 290 9.86 22.54 -8.58
C SER A 290 9.94 22.18 -7.09
N PRO A 291 8.82 22.04 -6.35
CA PRO A 291 8.89 21.67 -4.94
C PRO A 291 9.58 20.34 -4.67
N ALA A 292 9.40 19.35 -5.57
CA ALA A 292 10.07 18.06 -5.44
C ALA A 292 11.58 18.18 -5.65
N LEU A 293 12.02 18.94 -6.66
CA LEU A 293 13.44 19.17 -6.93
C LEU A 293 14.11 20.01 -5.85
N GLU A 294 13.40 20.95 -5.22
CA GLU A 294 13.92 21.69 -4.05
C GLU A 294 14.19 20.75 -2.88
N LEU A 295 13.26 19.83 -2.58
CA LEU A 295 13.48 18.78 -1.59
C LEU A 295 14.61 17.84 -2.00
N ALA A 296 14.71 17.47 -3.27
CA ALA A 296 15.80 16.63 -3.79
C ALA A 296 17.17 17.28 -3.56
N ASN A 297 17.31 18.57 -3.85
CA ASN A 297 18.53 19.34 -3.58
C ASN A 297 18.82 19.43 -2.07
N HIS A 298 17.80 19.65 -1.23
CA HIS A 298 17.96 19.63 0.21
C HIS A 298 18.46 18.26 0.72
N ASN A 299 17.98 17.16 0.13
CA ASN A 299 18.39 15.81 0.47
C ASN A 299 19.86 15.52 0.12
N ILE A 300 20.44 16.16 -0.89
CA ILE A 300 21.90 16.07 -1.16
C ILE A 300 22.68 16.55 0.07
N VAL A 301 22.36 17.76 0.54
CA VAL A 301 23.00 18.40 1.69
C VAL A 301 22.78 17.57 2.96
N LEU A 302 21.55 17.08 3.16
CA LEU A 302 21.18 16.26 4.31
C LEU A 302 22.01 14.98 4.46
N ASN A 303 22.53 14.45 3.35
CA ASN A 303 23.34 13.24 3.30
C ASN A 303 24.84 13.52 3.12
N ASN A 304 25.27 14.78 3.16
CA ASN A 304 26.66 15.19 2.88
C ASN A 304 27.19 14.64 1.54
N LEU A 305 26.31 14.55 0.54
CA LEU A 305 26.68 14.12 -0.81
C LEU A 305 27.28 15.31 -1.58
N ASP A 306 28.20 15.02 -2.49
CA ASP A 306 28.86 16.04 -3.33
C ASP A 306 27.85 16.65 -4.33
N PRO A 307 27.46 17.93 -4.18
CA PRO A 307 26.52 18.57 -5.10
C PRO A 307 27.10 18.74 -6.51
N GLY A 308 28.42 18.64 -6.68
CA GLY A 308 29.05 18.65 -8.01
C GLY A 308 28.80 17.37 -8.82
N ARG A 309 28.35 16.29 -8.18
CA ARG A 309 28.09 14.99 -8.83
C ARG A 309 26.62 14.73 -9.11
N ILE A 310 25.71 15.51 -8.53
CA ILE A 310 24.26 15.29 -8.64
C ILE A 310 23.62 16.57 -9.15
N SER A 311 22.94 16.49 -10.30
CA SER A 311 22.20 17.61 -10.88
C SER A 311 20.73 17.28 -11.00
N PHE A 312 19.87 18.19 -10.56
CA PHE A 312 18.42 18.09 -10.70
C PHE A 312 17.91 19.14 -11.68
N LEU A 313 17.25 18.70 -12.75
CA LEU A 313 16.80 19.53 -13.85
C LEU A 313 15.27 19.59 -13.90
N LYS A 314 14.72 20.81 -13.88
CA LYS A 314 13.29 21.02 -14.07
C LYS A 314 12.94 20.95 -15.55
N GLN A 315 12.46 19.80 -16.02
CA GLN A 315 12.09 19.62 -17.43
C GLN A 315 11.05 18.53 -17.61
N ASP A 316 10.23 18.64 -18.67
CA ASP A 316 9.39 17.53 -19.13
C ASP A 316 10.26 16.35 -19.58
N ALA A 317 9.86 15.14 -19.20
CA ALA A 317 10.64 13.94 -19.47
C ALA A 317 10.81 13.67 -20.97
N THR A 318 9.77 13.87 -21.78
CA THR A 318 9.83 13.66 -23.23
C THR A 318 10.72 14.70 -23.90
N ALA A 319 10.59 15.96 -23.48
CA ALA A 319 11.42 17.06 -23.99
C ALA A 319 12.90 16.86 -23.63
N PHE A 320 13.21 16.45 -22.40
CA PHE A 320 14.58 16.15 -21.99
C PHE A 320 15.17 15.02 -22.85
N MET A 321 14.46 13.90 -22.97
CA MET A 321 14.94 12.74 -23.73
C MET A 321 15.17 13.05 -25.21
N LYS A 322 14.31 13.87 -25.86
CA LYS A 322 14.53 14.31 -27.25
C LYS A 322 15.78 15.16 -27.40
N ASN A 323 16.02 16.10 -26.48
CA ASN A 323 17.20 16.96 -26.51
C ASN A 323 18.48 16.16 -26.25
N ALA A 324 18.48 15.30 -25.23
CA ALA A 324 19.57 14.39 -24.94
C ALA A 324 19.94 13.51 -26.14
N ALA A 325 18.93 12.91 -26.79
CA ALA A 325 19.11 12.11 -28.00
C ALA A 325 19.71 12.94 -29.15
N SER A 326 19.26 14.19 -29.36
CA SER A 326 19.82 15.08 -30.39
C SER A 326 21.29 15.45 -30.17
N ARG A 327 21.75 15.41 -28.92
CA ARG A 327 23.12 15.68 -28.50
C ARG A 327 23.97 14.41 -28.36
N ASN A 328 23.41 13.24 -28.67
CA ASN A 328 24.03 11.93 -28.45
C ASN A 328 24.54 11.75 -27.02
N GLU A 329 23.79 12.24 -26.03
CA GLU A 329 24.11 11.99 -24.62
C GLU A 329 23.79 10.54 -24.25
N GLU A 330 24.70 9.93 -23.48
CA GLU A 330 24.61 8.54 -23.07
C GLU A 330 24.82 8.41 -21.56
N TRP A 331 24.11 7.45 -20.98
CA TRP A 331 24.19 7.06 -19.58
C TRP A 331 24.32 5.54 -19.49
N ASP A 332 25.04 5.08 -18.47
CA ASP A 332 25.22 3.66 -18.24
C ASP A 332 23.98 3.05 -17.57
N ILE A 333 23.28 3.83 -16.73
CA ILE A 333 22.02 3.45 -16.09
C ILE A 333 20.98 4.52 -16.35
N VAL A 334 19.83 4.11 -16.91
CA VAL A 334 18.64 4.96 -17.08
C VAL A 334 17.49 4.37 -16.28
N ILE A 335 16.99 5.15 -15.33
CA ILE A 335 15.85 4.82 -14.47
C ILE A 335 14.63 5.57 -15.02
N MET A 336 13.55 4.83 -15.24
CA MET A 336 12.30 5.36 -15.77
C MET A 336 11.16 5.00 -14.81
N ASP A 337 10.70 5.95 -14.00
CA ASP A 337 9.56 5.77 -13.09
C ASP A 337 8.40 6.74 -13.41
N PRO A 338 7.81 6.68 -14.63
CA PRO A 338 6.79 7.63 -15.02
C PRO A 338 5.43 7.37 -14.34
N PRO A 339 4.64 8.41 -14.06
CA PRO A 339 3.26 8.23 -13.61
C PRO A 339 2.43 7.56 -14.73
N LYS A 340 1.98 6.32 -14.51
CA LYS A 340 1.10 5.51 -15.38
C LYS A 340 1.34 5.68 -16.89
N LEU A 341 2.53 5.29 -17.37
CA LEU A 341 2.77 5.05 -18.80
C LEU A 341 3.48 3.72 -18.97
N ALA A 342 2.83 2.76 -19.65
CA ALA A 342 3.55 1.59 -20.19
C ALA A 342 2.85 1.02 -21.43
N PRO A 343 3.31 1.36 -22.65
CA PRO A 343 3.11 0.49 -23.81
C PRO A 343 3.86 -0.84 -23.64
N ARG A 344 3.53 -1.86 -24.45
CA ARG A 344 4.10 -3.21 -24.37
C ARG A 344 5.62 -3.20 -24.65
N ARG A 345 6.42 -3.64 -23.68
CA ARG A 345 7.91 -3.66 -23.63
C ARG A 345 8.62 -4.08 -24.93
N LYS A 346 8.18 -5.17 -25.56
CA LYS A 346 8.77 -5.70 -26.81
C LYS A 346 8.61 -4.73 -27.98
N GLY A 347 7.52 -3.97 -28.01
CA GLY A 347 7.25 -2.98 -29.06
C GLY A 347 8.26 -1.84 -29.03
N ALA A 348 8.55 -1.30 -27.83
CA ALA A 348 9.48 -0.18 -27.68
C ALA A 348 10.92 -0.53 -28.11
N ALA A 349 11.45 -1.68 -27.67
CA ALA A 349 12.80 -2.11 -28.07
C ALA A 349 12.92 -2.37 -29.58
N SER A 350 11.89 -3.00 -30.17
CA SER A 350 11.84 -3.24 -31.62
C SER A 350 11.79 -1.93 -32.41
N MET A 351 11.00 -0.95 -31.97
CA MET A 351 10.93 0.38 -32.60
C MET A 351 12.26 1.14 -32.51
N ALA A 352 13.02 0.94 -31.44
CA ALA A 352 14.34 1.53 -31.25
C ALA A 352 15.47 0.76 -31.96
N GLY A 353 15.19 -0.40 -32.59
CA GLY A 353 16.21 -1.22 -33.25
C GLY A 353 17.23 -1.83 -32.29
N ARG A 354 16.90 -1.97 -31.00
CA ARG A 354 17.82 -2.48 -29.96
C ARG A 354 17.42 -3.86 -29.47
N LYS A 355 18.40 -4.67 -29.06
CA LYS A 355 18.14 -5.93 -28.37
C LYS A 355 18.08 -5.68 -26.87
N ILE A 356 17.14 -6.32 -26.18
CA ILE A 356 17.02 -6.23 -24.72
C ILE A 356 17.08 -7.60 -24.07
N THR A 357 17.63 -7.67 -22.85
CA THR A 357 17.61 -8.87 -21.99
C THR A 357 17.09 -8.48 -20.62
N VAL A 358 16.13 -9.22 -20.08
CA VAL A 358 15.64 -9.03 -18.70
C VAL A 358 16.66 -9.62 -17.73
N ILE A 359 17.20 -8.79 -16.83
CA ILE A 359 18.15 -9.21 -15.80
C ILE A 359 17.45 -9.44 -14.46
N ARG A 360 16.46 -8.60 -14.14
CA ARG A 360 15.74 -8.64 -12.86
C ARG A 360 14.29 -8.25 -13.06
N GLN A 361 13.40 -8.92 -12.35
CA GLN A 361 12.01 -8.50 -12.13
C GLN A 361 11.79 -8.39 -10.63
N ALA A 362 11.14 -7.31 -10.21
CA ALA A 362 10.77 -7.08 -8.82
C ALA A 362 9.45 -6.33 -8.74
N GLY A 363 8.93 -6.20 -7.52
CA GLY A 363 7.71 -5.46 -7.23
C GLY A 363 7.92 -4.46 -6.10
N ALA A 364 6.86 -4.25 -5.34
CA ALA A 364 6.87 -3.41 -4.14
C ALA A 364 7.71 -4.05 -3.02
N ALA A 365 8.12 -3.18 -2.10
CA ALA A 365 8.82 -3.49 -0.88
C ALA A 365 8.10 -4.53 0.00
N CYS A 366 8.82 -5.27 0.84
CA CYS A 366 8.25 -6.40 1.60
C CYS A 366 7.25 -6.00 2.70
N ASP A 367 7.24 -4.73 3.09
CA ASP A 367 6.23 -4.07 3.95
C ASP A 367 4.95 -3.68 3.17
N HIS A 368 4.87 -4.01 1.88
CA HIS A 368 3.68 -3.96 1.05
C HIS A 368 3.23 -5.39 0.70
N PRO A 369 2.79 -6.19 1.69
CA PRO A 369 2.38 -7.57 1.45
C PRO A 369 1.24 -7.63 0.44
N ILE A 370 1.19 -8.73 -0.31
CA ILE A 370 0.16 -9.02 -1.30
C ILE A 370 -0.61 -10.24 -0.82
N ASP A 371 -1.93 -10.11 -0.75
CA ASP A 371 -2.81 -11.26 -0.52
C ASP A 371 -2.82 -12.11 -1.81
N PRO A 372 -2.43 -13.41 -1.75
CA PRO A 372 -2.43 -14.27 -2.92
C PRO A 372 -3.82 -14.45 -3.56
N SER A 373 -4.88 -14.25 -2.79
CA SER A 373 -6.27 -14.30 -3.25
C SER A 373 -6.75 -12.96 -3.84
N TYR A 374 -5.86 -11.95 -3.87
CA TYR A 374 -6.07 -10.65 -4.52
C TYR A 374 -4.81 -10.21 -5.29
N PRO A 375 -4.50 -10.88 -6.42
CA PRO A 375 -3.28 -10.61 -7.19
C PRO A 375 -3.19 -9.19 -7.75
N GLU A 376 -4.31 -8.48 -7.90
CA GLU A 376 -4.37 -7.07 -8.26
C GLU A 376 -3.65 -6.16 -7.26
N GLY A 377 -3.43 -6.62 -6.02
CA GLY A 377 -2.58 -5.96 -5.04
C GLY A 377 -1.11 -5.84 -5.47
N ALA A 378 -0.65 -6.64 -6.44
CA ALA A 378 0.69 -6.55 -7.03
C ALA A 378 0.79 -5.40 -8.05
N TYR A 379 0.62 -4.16 -7.58
CA TYR A 379 0.51 -2.99 -8.46
C TYR A 379 1.85 -2.47 -9.02
N LEU A 380 2.96 -2.68 -8.29
CA LEU A 380 4.28 -2.19 -8.69
C LEU A 380 5.04 -3.28 -9.45
N SER A 381 5.57 -2.94 -10.63
CA SER A 381 6.48 -3.79 -11.39
C SER A 381 7.73 -3.01 -11.74
N ASN A 382 8.88 -3.51 -11.29
CA ASN A 382 10.20 -2.98 -11.64
C ASN A 382 10.95 -4.03 -12.49
N ILE A 383 11.51 -3.61 -13.62
CA ILE A 383 12.29 -4.49 -14.48
C ILE A 383 13.61 -3.84 -14.84
N LEU A 384 14.69 -4.57 -14.61
CA LEU A 384 16.01 -4.22 -15.12
C LEU A 384 16.23 -4.89 -16.48
N LEU A 385 16.57 -4.06 -17.46
CA LEU A 385 16.89 -4.50 -18.82
C LEU A 385 18.35 -4.16 -19.14
N ARG A 386 19.07 -5.10 -19.74
CA ARG A 386 20.30 -4.79 -20.49
C ARG A 386 19.92 -4.45 -21.92
N VAL A 387 20.35 -3.30 -22.40
CA VAL A 387 20.23 -2.91 -23.82
C VAL A 387 21.54 -3.25 -24.52
N ALA A 388 21.46 -3.90 -25.67
CA ALA A 388 22.58 -4.28 -26.53
C ALA A 388 22.47 -3.63 -27.91
#